data_AF-A0A077XVL6-F1
#
_entry.id   AF-A0A077XVL6-F1
#
_cell.length_a   1.000
_cell.length_b   1.000
_cell.length_c   1.000
_cell.angle_alpha   90.00
_cell.angle_beta   90.00
_cell.angle_gamma   90.00
#
_symmetry.space_group_name_H-M   'P 1'
#
loop_
_entity.id
_entity.type
_entity.pdbx_description
1 polymer ?
#
loop_
_entity_poly.entity_id
_entity_poly.type
_entity_poly.pdbx_seq_one_letter_code
_entity_poly.pdbx_strand_id
1 'polypeptide(L)' 'MLDAFDIHVSSEHALAAKELEEARILIKEIRNTGFADDLNFLCELATKWVLLNPTPILLNKPNYTR' A
#
# COMPACT_ATOMS: atom_id res chain seq x y z
N MET A 1 0.15 1.97 10.06
CA MET A 1 0.14 2.58 8.70
C MET A 1 0.32 1.54 7.60
N LEU A 2 1.33 0.66 7.65
CA LEU A 2 1.57 -0.30 6.55
C LEU A 2 0.43 -1.30 6.31
N ASP A 3 -0.29 -1.76 7.34
CA ASP A 3 -1.49 -2.60 7.13
C ASP A 3 -2.59 -1.86 6.39
N ALA A 4 -2.81 -0.59 6.74
CA ALA A 4 -3.80 0.24 6.08
C ALA A 4 -3.44 0.48 4.61
N PHE A 5 -2.13 0.56 4.29
CA PHE A 5 -1.65 0.64 2.93
C PHE A 5 -1.95 -0.64 2.13
N ASP A 6 -1.60 -1.83 2.64
CA ASP A 6 -1.90 -3.12 1.97
C ASP A 6 -3.40 -3.29 1.69
N ILE A 7 -4.24 -2.97 2.68
CA ILE A 7 -5.70 -2.98 2.52
C ILE A 7 -6.14 -2.01 1.41
N HIS A 8 -5.58 -0.80 1.38
CA HIS A 8 -5.98 0.21 0.42
C HIS A 8 -5.64 -0.17 -1.02
N VAL A 9 -4.40 -0.59 -1.29
CA VAL A 9 -3.97 -0.95 -2.65
C VAL A 9 -4.60 -2.26 -3.16
N SER A 10 -5.15 -3.06 -2.25
CA SER A 10 -5.91 -4.29 -2.54
C SER A 10 -7.42 -4.05 -2.67
N SER A 11 -7.92 -2.82 -2.48
CA SER A 11 -9.35 -2.49 -2.51
C SER A 11 -9.80 -1.94 -3.87
N GLU A 12 -11.12 -1.98 -4.11
CA GLU A 12 -11.78 -1.49 -5.33
C GLU A 12 -11.13 -2.05 -6.61
N HIS A 13 -10.61 -1.20 -7.50
CA HIS A 13 -9.73 -1.65 -8.58
C HIS A 13 -8.33 -1.90 -8.02
N ALA A 14 -8.16 -3.10 -7.48
CA ALA A 14 -6.90 -3.56 -6.92
C ALA A 14 -5.77 -3.59 -7.96
N LEU A 15 -4.53 -3.43 -7.48
CA LEU A 15 -3.33 -3.62 -8.28
C LEU A 15 -3.15 -5.09 -8.69
N ALA A 16 -2.21 -5.35 -9.60
CA ALA A 16 -1.93 -6.71 -10.04
C ALA A 16 -1.44 -7.57 -8.87
N ALA A 17 -1.81 -8.85 -8.85
CA ALA A 17 -1.46 -9.76 -7.75
C ALA A 17 0.06 -9.83 -7.48
N LYS A 18 0.87 -9.75 -8.54
CA LYS A 18 2.33 -9.70 -8.44
C LYS A 18 2.83 -8.43 -7.72
N GLU A 19 2.27 -7.27 -8.06
CA GLU A 19 2.63 -6.00 -7.43
C GLU A 19 2.22 -5.98 -5.95
N LEU A 20 1.06 -6.57 -5.62
CA LEU A 20 0.61 -6.72 -4.23
C LEU A 20 1.52 -7.65 -3.43
N GLU A 21 1.99 -8.73 -4.03
CA GLU A 21 2.93 -9.66 -3.37
C GLU A 21 4.29 -9.00 -3.09
N GLU A 22 4.83 -8.29 -4.07
CA GLU A 22 6.07 -7.49 -3.92
C GLU A 22 5.90 -6.42 -2.82
N ALA A 23 4.78 -5.71 -2.80
CA ALA A 23 4.46 -4.75 -1.75
C ALA A 23 4.44 -5.38 -0.36
N ARG A 24 3.83 -6.57 -0.21
CA ARG A 24 3.76 -7.28 1.08
C ARG A 24 5.13 -7.75 1.57
N ILE A 25 6.03 -8.14 0.67
CA ILE A 25 7.42 -8.48 1.00
C ILE A 25 8.12 -7.25 1.58
N LEU A 26 8.04 -6.11 0.91
CA LEU A 26 8.64 -4.85 1.38
C LEU A 26 8.03 -4.38 2.69
N ILE A 27 6.70 -4.45 2.85
CA ILE A 27 6.03 -4.11 4.11
C ILE A 27 6.55 -4.97 5.26
N LYS A 28 6.73 -6.27 5.03
CA LYS A 28 7.28 -7.18 6.04
C LYS A 28 8.72 -6.85 6.40
N GLU A 29 9.53 -6.46 5.42
CA GLU A 29 10.90 -6.00 5.64
C GLU A 29 10.94 -4.74 6.50
N ILE A 30 10.19 -3.69 6.11
CA ILE A 30 10.11 -2.43 6.87
C ILE A 30 9.66 -2.68 8.31
N ARG A 31 8.74 -3.61 8.54
CA ARG A 31 8.32 -3.98 9.91
C ARG A 31 9.44 -4.57 10.75
N ASN A 32 10.33 -5.34 10.13
CA ASN A 32 11.39 -6.05 10.85
C ASN A 32 12.61 -5.16 11.09
N THR A 33 12.96 -4.30 10.14
CA THR A 33 14.22 -3.53 10.14
C THR A 33 14.00 -2.03 10.34
N GLY A 34 12.78 -1.54 10.16
CA GLY A 34 12.47 -0.11 10.11
C GLY A 34 12.82 0.55 8.77
N PHE A 35 13.33 -0.19 7.80
CA PHE A 35 13.84 0.34 6.53
C PHE A 35 13.66 -0.68 5.39
N ALA A 36 13.49 -0.21 4.16
CA ALA A 36 13.61 -1.03 2.96
C ALA A 36 14.27 -0.22 1.86
N ASP A 37 15.12 -0.87 1.06
CA ASP A 37 15.88 -0.21 0.00
C ASP A 37 14.99 0.42 -1.07
N ASP A 38 13.84 -0.19 -1.36
CA ASP A 38 12.93 0.24 -2.42
C ASP A 38 11.61 0.82 -1.89
N LEU A 39 11.72 1.83 -1.02
CA LEU A 39 10.54 2.57 -0.54
C LEU A 39 9.82 3.33 -1.66
N ASN A 40 10.55 3.70 -2.72
CA ASN A 40 9.99 4.41 -3.87
C ASN A 40 8.96 3.56 -4.62
N PHE A 41 9.17 2.25 -4.68
CA PHE A 41 8.20 1.32 -5.26
C PHE A 41 6.82 1.41 -4.59
N LEU A 42 6.75 1.50 -3.25
CA LEU A 42 5.46 1.65 -2.55
C LEU A 42 4.74 2.96 -2.91
N CYS A 43 5.49 4.04 -3.12
CA CYS A 43 4.93 5.32 -3.60
C CYS A 43 4.42 5.23 -5.05
N GLU A 44 5.12 4.49 -5.91
CA GLU A 44 4.68 4.23 -7.28
C GLU A 44 3.35 3.45 -7.29
N LEU A 45 3.27 2.37 -6.49
CA LEU A 45 2.04 1.57 -6.36
C LEU A 45 0.86 2.40 -5.85
N ALA A 46 1.10 3.31 -4.89
CA ALA A 46 0.07 4.23 -4.42
C ALA A 46 -0.48 5.09 -5.57
N THR A 47 0.41 5.63 -6.40
CA THR A 47 0.04 6.48 -7.53
C THR A 47 -0.71 5.67 -8.60
N LYS A 48 -0.24 4.46 -8.91
CA LYS A 48 -0.92 3.54 -9.83
C LYS A 48 -2.34 3.23 -9.35
N TRP A 49 -2.53 2.95 -8.06
CA TRP A 49 -3.85 2.66 -7.52
C TRP A 49 -4.80 3.85 -7.67
N VAL A 50 -4.33 5.09 -7.45
CA VAL A 50 -5.14 6.32 -7.68
C VAL A 50 -5.55 6.46 -9.14
N LEU A 51 -4.66 6.12 -10.09
CA LEU A 51 -4.98 6.16 -11.52
C LEU A 51 -6.06 5.12 -11.90
N LEU A 52 -6.06 3.96 -11.25
CA LEU A 52 -7.09 2.93 -11.42
C LEU A 52 -8.41 3.28 -10.73
N ASN A 53 -8.36 4.12 -9.69
CA ASN A 53 -9.50 4.51 -8.86
C ASN A 53 -9.67 6.05 -8.89
N PRO A 54 -10.03 6.65 -10.03
CA PRO A 54 -10.03 8.10 -10.22
C PRO A 54 -11.15 8.80 -9.43
N THR A 55 -12.21 8.07 -9.07
CA THR A 55 -13.26 8.55 -8.18
C THR A 55 -12.78 8.47 -6.73
N PRO A 56 -12.74 9.58 -5.97
CA PRO A 56 -12.31 9.56 -4.59
C PRO A 56 -13.13 8.61 -3.74
N ILE A 57 -12.46 7.79 -2.94
CA ILE A 57 -13.09 6.85 -2.01
C ILE A 57 -12.90 7.36 -0.58
N LEU A 58 -13.95 7.29 0.21
CA LEU A 58 -13.91 7.69 1.60
C LEU A 58 -13.15 6.64 2.41
N LEU A 59 -12.01 7.03 3.00
CA LEU A 59 -11.22 6.12 3.82
C LEU A 59 -11.89 5.87 5.17
N ASN A 60 -11.73 4.64 5.66
CA ASN A 60 -12.12 4.27 7.01
C ASN A 60 -11.33 5.09 8.04
N LYS A 61 -11.92 5.29 9.21
CA LYS A 61 -11.25 5.96 10.33
C LYS A 61 -9.95 5.21 10.63
N PRO A 62 -8.79 5.90 10.70
CA PRO A 62 -7.52 5.26 10.96
C PRO A 62 -7.54 4.53 12.30
N ASN A 63 -7.20 3.24 12.28
CA ASN A 63 -7.07 2.40 13.47
C ASN A 63 -5.58 2.22 13.84
N TYR A 64 -4.89 3.34 14.07
CA TYR A 64 -3.53 3.32 14.60
C TYR A 64 -3.39 4.40 15.67
N THR A 65 -2.68 4.09 16.74
CA THR A 65 -2.19 5.07 17.73
C THR A 65 -0.89 5.68 17.23
N ARG A 66 -0.77 6.99 17.39
CA ARG A 66 0.39 7.78 16.95
C ARG A 66 1.50 7.71 18.00
#